data_AF-A0A353WYY4-F1
#
_entry.id   AF-A0A353WYY4-F1
#
_cell.length_a   1.000
_cell.length_b   1.000
_cell.length_c   1.000
_cell.angle_alpha   90.00
_cell.angle_beta   90.00
_cell.angle_gamma   90.00
#
_symmetry.space_group_name_H-M   'P 1'
#
loop_
_entity.id
_entity.type
_entity.pdbx_description
1 polymer ?
#
loop_
_entity_poly.entity_id
_entity_poly.type
_entity_poly.pdbx_seq_one_letter_code
_entity_poly.pdbx_strand_id
1 'polypeptide(L)'
;MNSSGFALRNENGEVFKVFGIHENISAKVEVDQKLVESERLFRGIIENVIDIYYRSDLEGGIKIISHSIYGVLGYMHEEVLGKNVIEFHANKDARKELLEELEKSGEVINFNTYLIDKNNMSQYVSANVKYVYDEKWSPIAIDGFLRDMTDQHLFEEALRESESRYKMFSNLTIEAIILHNNGIYQM
;
A
#
# COMPACT_ATOMS: atom_id res chain seq x y z
N MET A 1 2.36 -40.30 6.72
CA MET A 1 1.51 -41.31 7.40
C MET A 1 1.49 -40.99 8.88
N ASN A 2 0.31 -41.01 9.48
CA ASN A 2 0.18 -40.97 10.93
C ASN A 2 -0.16 -42.39 11.41
N SER A 3 0.46 -42.85 12.49
CA SER A 3 0.16 -44.16 13.05
C SER A 3 0.21 -44.14 14.56
N SER A 4 -0.83 -44.66 15.16
CA SER A 4 -0.95 -44.88 16.59
C SER A 4 -1.30 -46.34 16.84
N GLY A 5 -0.80 -46.90 17.93
CA GLY A 5 -1.03 -48.29 18.25
C GLY A 5 -0.79 -48.59 19.72
N PHE A 6 -1.38 -49.69 20.17
CA PHE A 6 -1.19 -50.21 21.51
C PHE A 6 -0.95 -51.71 21.45
N ALA A 7 -0.16 -52.18 22.41
CA ALA A 7 0.24 -53.57 22.53
C ALA A 7 -0.49 -54.22 23.72
N LEU A 8 -1.07 -55.39 23.49
CA LEU A 8 -1.61 -56.23 24.55
C LEU A 8 -0.51 -57.19 25.03
N ARG A 9 -0.32 -57.26 26.34
CA ARG A 9 0.67 -58.09 27.03
C ARG A 9 -0.02 -59.22 27.79
N ASN A 10 0.63 -60.38 27.88
CA ASN A 10 0.20 -61.48 28.73
C ASN A 10 0.57 -61.23 30.20
N GLU A 11 0.20 -62.16 31.08
CA GLU A 11 0.48 -62.08 32.54
C GLU A 11 1.99 -62.09 32.87
N ASN A 12 2.82 -62.60 31.97
CA ASN A 12 4.28 -62.59 32.08
C ASN A 12 4.91 -61.30 31.53
N GLY A 13 4.10 -60.34 31.06
CA GLY A 13 4.54 -59.06 30.48
C GLY A 13 4.93 -59.11 28.99
N GLU A 14 4.80 -60.28 28.35
CA GLU A 14 5.17 -60.49 26.95
C GLU A 14 4.07 -59.99 26.01
N VAL A 15 4.44 -59.26 24.97
CA VAL A 15 3.50 -58.77 23.97
C VAL A 15 3.02 -59.93 23.10
N PHE A 16 1.71 -60.16 23.05
CA PHE A 16 1.13 -61.22 22.20
C PHE A 16 0.24 -60.69 21.07
N LYS A 17 -0.13 -59.40 21.11
CA LYS A 17 -0.90 -58.75 20.03
C LYS A 17 -0.61 -57.26 19.97
N VAL A 18 -0.52 -56.73 18.75
CA VAL A 18 -0.39 -55.29 18.50
C VAL A 18 -1.53 -54.85 17.60
N PHE A 19 -2.21 -53.78 18.00
CA PHE A 19 -3.18 -53.10 17.15
C PHE A 19 -2.59 -51.76 16.72
N GLY A 20 -2.67 -51.48 15.43
CA GLY A 20 -2.25 -50.21 14.84
C GLY A 20 -3.34 -49.68 13.93
N ILE A 21 -3.50 -48.35 13.93
CA ILE A 21 -4.29 -47.64 12.93
C ILE A 21 -3.29 -46.86 12.08
N HIS A 22 -3.42 -46.99 10.77
CA HIS A 22 -2.62 -46.25 9.80
C HIS A 22 -3.53 -45.31 9.02
N GLU A 23 -3.27 -44.01 9.15
CA GLU A 23 -3.98 -43.00 8.39
C GLU A 23 -3.05 -42.39 7.34
N ASN A 24 -3.50 -42.40 6.08
CA ASN A 24 -2.82 -41.69 5.01
C ASN A 24 -3.20 -40.21 5.04
N ILE A 25 -2.34 -39.41 5.65
CA ILE A 25 -2.48 -37.94 5.73
C ILE A 25 -1.68 -37.19 4.66
N SER A 26 -1.12 -37.87 3.66
CA SER A 26 -0.16 -37.26 2.73
C SER A 26 -0.77 -36.07 1.97
N ALA A 27 -2.02 -36.20 1.52
CA ALA A 27 -2.73 -35.11 0.85
C ALA A 27 -2.95 -33.89 1.75
N LYS A 28 -3.28 -34.10 3.03
CA LYS A 28 -3.45 -33.00 4.01
C LYS A 28 -2.13 -32.27 4.24
N VAL A 29 -1.05 -33.01 4.45
CA VAL A 29 0.29 -32.45 4.66
C VAL A 29 0.74 -31.63 3.45
N GLU A 30 0.49 -32.11 2.23
CA GLU A 30 0.85 -31.37 1.01
C GLU A 30 0.05 -30.07 0.85
N VAL A 31 -1.26 -30.08 1.15
CA VAL A 31 -2.11 -28.87 1.11
C VAL A 31 -1.65 -27.86 2.16
N ASP A 32 -1.41 -28.31 3.40
CA ASP A 32 -0.94 -27.44 4.48
C ASP A 32 0.43 -26.81 4.15
N GLN A 33 1.33 -27.59 3.55
CA GLN A 33 2.65 -27.09 3.10
C GLN A 33 2.52 -26.04 1.99
N LYS A 34 1.70 -26.29 0.98
CA LYS A 34 1.43 -25.33 -0.10
C LYS A 34 0.81 -24.04 0.42
N LEU A 35 -0.09 -24.15 1.40
CA LEU A 35 -0.69 -22.98 2.06
C LEU A 35 0.37 -22.15 2.78
N VAL A 36 1.19 -22.78 3.63
CA VAL A 36 2.27 -22.10 4.36
C VAL A 36 3.27 -21.44 3.40
N GLU A 37 3.63 -22.12 2.31
CA GLU A 37 4.55 -21.56 1.31
C GLU A 37 3.95 -20.35 0.57
N SER A 38 2.67 -20.44 0.20
CA SER A 38 1.92 -19.33 -0.41
C SER A 38 1.82 -18.12 0.53
N GLU A 39 1.48 -18.34 1.80
CA GLU A 39 1.42 -17.27 2.80
C GLU A 39 2.78 -16.61 3.03
N ARG A 40 3.86 -17.42 3.07
CA ARG A 40 5.23 -16.91 3.21
C ARG A 40 5.62 -16.06 2.00
N LEU A 41 5.29 -16.50 0.80
CA LEU A 41 5.58 -15.75 -0.43
C LEU A 41 4.79 -14.43 -0.47
N PHE A 42 3.49 -14.48 -0.20
CA PHE A 42 2.63 -13.31 -0.17
C PHE A 42 3.11 -12.27 0.86
N ARG A 43 3.43 -12.73 2.08
CA ARG A 43 4.01 -11.88 3.11
C ARG A 43 5.32 -11.26 2.65
N GLY A 44 6.22 -12.06 2.06
CA GLY A 44 7.48 -11.57 1.54
C GLY A 44 7.31 -10.49 0.46
N ILE A 45 6.32 -10.62 -0.43
CA ILE A 45 6.03 -9.60 -1.45
C ILE A 45 5.56 -8.29 -0.81
N ILE A 46 4.63 -8.37 0.14
CA ILE A 46 4.09 -7.19 0.83
C ILE A 46 5.16 -6.50 1.68
N GLU A 47 6.02 -7.26 2.35
CA GLU A 47 7.06 -6.69 3.21
C GLU A 47 8.17 -5.98 2.41
N ASN A 48 8.38 -6.35 1.14
CA ASN A 48 9.40 -5.77 0.28
C ASN A 48 8.87 -4.74 -0.73
N VAL A 49 7.59 -4.38 -0.68
CA VAL A 49 7.05 -3.33 -1.56
C VAL A 49 7.57 -1.95 -1.12
N ILE A 50 8.03 -1.14 -2.09
CA ILE A 50 8.53 0.23 -1.84
C ILE A 50 7.36 1.14 -1.46
N ASP A 51 6.29 1.08 -2.25
CA ASP A 51 5.05 1.80 -1.97
C ASP A 51 4.41 1.25 -0.68
N ILE A 52 3.62 2.06 0.01
CA ILE A 52 2.82 1.57 1.14
C ILE A 52 1.67 0.75 0.56
N TYR A 53 1.60 -0.53 0.88
CA TYR A 53 0.43 -1.35 0.67
C TYR A 53 -0.41 -1.40 1.94
N TYR A 54 -1.72 -1.21 1.82
CA TYR A 54 -2.66 -1.48 2.90
C TYR A 54 -3.90 -2.23 2.40
N ARG A 55 -4.53 -2.98 3.29
CA ARG A 55 -5.89 -3.50 3.12
C ARG A 55 -6.75 -3.03 4.28
N SER A 56 -7.91 -2.46 3.99
CA SER A 56 -8.94 -2.15 4.98
C SER A 56 -10.20 -2.97 4.77
N ASP A 57 -11.03 -3.08 5.80
CA ASP A 57 -12.45 -3.38 5.61
C ASP A 57 -13.16 -2.23 4.88
N LEU A 58 -14.45 -2.41 4.58
CA LEU A 58 -15.27 -1.41 3.88
C LEU A 58 -15.56 -0.18 4.75
N GLU A 59 -15.52 -0.32 6.08
CA GLU A 59 -15.62 0.82 7.00
C GLU A 59 -14.30 1.63 7.10
N GLY A 60 -13.21 1.13 6.51
CA GLY A 60 -11.91 1.79 6.49
C GLY A 60 -10.97 1.37 7.63
N GLY A 61 -11.31 0.37 8.44
CA GLY A 61 -10.44 -0.22 9.45
C GLY A 61 -9.30 -1.02 8.81
N ILE A 62 -8.05 -0.61 9.06
CA ILE A 62 -6.85 -1.22 8.47
C ILE A 62 -6.63 -2.63 9.04
N LYS A 63 -6.56 -3.63 8.17
CA LYS A 63 -6.30 -5.05 8.52
C LYS A 63 -4.89 -5.50 8.17
N ILE A 64 -4.31 -4.94 7.12
CA ILE A 64 -2.95 -5.22 6.67
C ILE A 64 -2.30 -3.89 6.29
N ILE A 65 -1.02 -3.73 6.61
CA ILE A 65 -0.19 -2.59 6.20
C ILE A 65 1.25 -3.08 6.00
N SER A 66 1.90 -2.71 4.90
CA SER A 66 3.31 -3.05 4.64
C SER A 66 4.26 -2.30 5.56
N HIS A 67 5.49 -2.81 5.73
CA HIS A 67 6.51 -2.17 6.57
C HIS A 67 7.04 -0.85 5.99
N SER A 68 6.85 -0.60 4.69
CA SER A 68 7.19 0.66 4.01
C SER A 68 6.48 1.89 4.61
N ILE A 69 5.40 1.69 5.37
CA ILE A 69 4.75 2.75 6.15
C ILE A 69 5.70 3.51 7.07
N TYR A 70 6.71 2.83 7.63
CA TYR A 70 7.70 3.47 8.48
C TYR A 70 8.59 4.44 7.69
N GLY A 71 9.01 4.05 6.48
CA GLY A 71 9.86 4.87 5.63
C GLY A 71 9.16 6.14 5.12
N VAL A 72 7.85 6.07 4.88
CA VAL A 72 7.07 7.17 4.28
C VAL A 72 6.37 8.03 5.33
N LEU A 73 5.71 7.43 6.33
CA LEU A 73 4.93 8.17 7.35
C LEU A 73 5.49 8.06 8.77
N GLY A 74 6.59 7.32 8.99
CA GLY A 74 7.24 7.21 10.31
C GLY A 74 6.47 6.40 11.36
N TYR A 75 5.32 5.83 11.01
CA TYR A 75 4.56 4.95 11.89
C TYR A 75 5.10 3.53 11.87
N MET A 76 5.08 2.86 13.03
CA MET A 76 5.24 1.42 13.09
C MET A 76 3.94 0.72 12.66
N HIS A 77 4.07 -0.48 12.12
CA HIS A 77 2.95 -1.30 11.65
C HIS A 77 1.85 -1.44 12.71
N GLU A 78 2.23 -1.72 13.96
CA GLU A 78 1.33 -1.92 15.09
C GLU A 78 0.58 -0.65 15.51
N GLU A 79 1.12 0.54 15.20
CA GLU A 79 0.48 1.81 15.49
C GLU A 79 -0.65 2.13 14.52
N VAL A 80 -0.72 1.43 13.39
CA VAL A 80 -1.64 1.69 12.27
C VAL A 80 -2.73 0.62 12.19
N LEU A 81 -2.41 -0.63 12.52
CA LEU A 81 -3.39 -1.72 12.51
C LEU A 81 -4.63 -1.39 13.34
N GLY A 82 -5.81 -1.66 12.78
CA GLY A 82 -7.09 -1.45 13.42
C GLY A 82 -7.59 0.00 13.43
N LYS A 83 -6.75 0.99 13.12
CA LYS A 83 -7.17 2.38 12.96
C LYS A 83 -7.90 2.59 11.64
N ASN A 84 -8.65 3.69 11.56
CA ASN A 84 -9.34 4.04 10.34
C ASN A 84 -8.40 4.78 9.37
N VAL A 85 -8.42 4.41 8.08
CA VAL A 85 -7.62 5.05 7.02
C VAL A 85 -7.82 6.58 6.98
N ILE A 86 -9.01 7.08 7.33
CA ILE A 86 -9.31 8.52 7.34
C ILE A 86 -8.50 9.31 8.38
N GLU A 87 -8.00 8.65 9.42
CA GLU A 87 -7.20 9.31 10.48
C GLU A 87 -5.85 9.78 9.95
N PHE A 88 -5.35 9.15 8.89
CA PHE A 88 -4.06 9.46 8.28
C PHE A 88 -4.17 10.46 7.13
N HIS A 89 -5.37 10.92 6.76
CA HIS A 89 -5.55 11.90 5.69
C HIS A 89 -5.47 13.32 6.23
N ALA A 90 -4.64 14.17 5.59
CA ALA A 90 -4.55 15.59 5.94
C ALA A 90 -5.84 16.34 5.61
N ASN A 91 -6.50 15.94 4.52
CA ASN A 91 -7.82 16.43 4.14
C ASN A 91 -8.82 15.26 4.09
N LYS A 92 -9.81 15.28 4.99
CA LYS A 92 -10.86 14.25 5.05
C LYS A 92 -11.80 14.29 3.86
N ASP A 93 -11.99 15.46 3.24
CA ASP A 93 -12.84 15.59 2.04
C ASP A 93 -12.20 14.89 0.84
N ALA A 94 -10.88 14.94 0.70
CA ALA A 94 -10.15 14.21 -0.35
C ALA A 94 -10.36 12.69 -0.23
N ARG A 95 -10.44 12.15 0.99
CA ARG A 95 -10.78 10.74 1.19
C ARG A 95 -12.20 10.42 0.74
N LYS A 96 -13.14 11.33 1.00
CA LYS A 96 -14.53 11.17 0.57
C LYS A 96 -14.64 11.15 -0.96
N GLU A 97 -13.98 12.08 -1.64
CA GLU A 97 -13.91 12.13 -3.11
C GLU A 97 -13.35 10.83 -3.69
N LEU A 98 -12.26 10.32 -3.12
CA LEU A 98 -11.68 9.03 -3.53
C LEU A 98 -12.67 7.88 -3.37
N LEU A 99 -13.42 7.83 -2.26
CA LEU A 99 -14.42 6.78 -2.04
C LEU A 99 -15.60 6.89 -3.01
N GLU A 100 -16.04 8.11 -3.34
CA GLU A 100 -17.10 8.33 -4.34
C GLU A 100 -16.66 7.93 -5.75
N GLU A 101 -15.38 8.12 -6.09
CA GLU A 101 -14.82 7.64 -7.36
C GLU A 101 -14.72 6.11 -7.35
N LEU A 102 -14.21 5.53 -6.26
CA LEU A 102 -14.09 4.09 -6.08
C LEU A 102 -15.44 3.37 -6.18
N GLU A 103 -16.51 3.95 -5.63
CA GLU A 103 -17.86 3.40 -5.71
C GLU A 103 -18.38 3.33 -7.17
N LYS A 104 -17.96 4.28 -8.03
CA LYS A 104 -18.42 4.36 -9.43
C LYS A 104 -17.71 3.37 -10.34
N SER A 105 -16.40 3.19 -10.17
CA SER A 105 -15.54 2.44 -11.10
C SER A 105 -15.04 1.10 -10.54
N GLY A 106 -15.04 0.93 -9.22
CA GLY A 106 -14.40 -0.18 -8.52
C GLY A 106 -12.89 -0.06 -8.34
N GLU A 107 -12.27 0.93 -9.00
CA GLU A 107 -10.85 1.26 -8.87
C GLU A 107 -10.57 2.75 -9.13
N VAL A 108 -9.57 3.28 -8.43
CA VAL A 108 -9.07 4.65 -8.58
C VAL A 108 -7.56 4.57 -8.77
N ILE A 109 -7.04 5.28 -9.77
CA ILE A 109 -5.63 5.23 -10.15
C ILE A 109 -5.05 6.65 -10.12
N ASN A 110 -3.85 6.79 -9.54
CA ASN A 110 -3.08 8.02 -9.43
C ASN A 110 -3.84 9.17 -8.72
N PHE A 111 -4.63 8.85 -7.69
CA PHE A 111 -5.32 9.87 -6.90
C PHE A 111 -4.33 10.57 -5.98
N ASN A 112 -4.02 11.82 -6.27
CA ASN A 112 -3.05 12.57 -5.50
C ASN A 112 -3.68 13.17 -4.24
N THR A 113 -3.06 12.93 -3.09
CA THR A 113 -3.57 13.39 -1.80
C THR A 113 -2.42 13.63 -0.82
N TYR A 114 -2.75 14.16 0.35
CA TYR A 114 -1.82 14.36 1.44
C TYR A 114 -2.18 13.47 2.62
N LEU A 115 -1.20 12.74 3.11
CA LEU A 115 -1.29 11.99 4.36
C LEU A 115 -0.53 12.70 5.47
N ILE A 116 -0.89 12.43 6.71
CA ILE A 116 -0.21 12.95 7.89
C ILE A 116 0.76 11.89 8.41
N ASP A 117 2.01 12.27 8.61
CA ASP A 117 3.01 11.42 9.24
C ASP A 117 2.97 11.49 10.78
N LYS A 118 3.78 10.67 11.44
CA LYS A 118 3.85 10.61 12.92
C LYS A 118 4.22 11.94 13.60
N ASN A 119 4.86 12.86 12.88
CA ASN A 119 5.24 14.19 13.35
C ASN A 119 4.23 15.28 12.95
N ASN A 120 3.07 14.88 12.43
CA ASN A 120 2.01 15.77 11.97
C ASN A 120 2.38 16.63 10.75
N MET A 121 3.33 16.15 9.92
CA MET A 121 3.67 16.78 8.65
C MET A 121 2.90 16.13 7.50
N SER A 122 2.54 16.93 6.49
CA SER A 122 1.85 16.46 5.31
C SER A 122 2.83 15.82 4.32
N GLN A 123 2.59 14.57 3.95
CA GLN A 123 3.33 13.83 2.95
C GLN A 123 2.50 13.71 1.68
N TYR A 124 3.08 14.10 0.54
CA TYR A 124 2.38 14.07 -0.74
C TYR A 124 2.47 12.68 -1.35
N VAL A 125 1.32 12.06 -1.60
CA VAL A 125 1.26 10.69 -2.11
C VAL A 125 0.33 10.58 -3.31
N SER A 126 0.63 9.61 -4.18
CA SER A 126 -0.31 9.14 -5.19
C SER A 126 -0.90 7.80 -4.75
N ALA A 127 -2.23 7.72 -4.72
CA ALA A 127 -2.97 6.57 -4.24
C ALA A 127 -3.60 5.80 -5.42
N ASN A 128 -3.33 4.50 -5.46
CA ASN A 128 -4.07 3.53 -6.28
C ASN A 128 -4.93 2.69 -5.34
N VAL A 129 -6.25 2.72 -5.50
CA VAL A 129 -7.20 2.08 -4.59
C VAL A 129 -8.18 1.22 -5.37
N LYS A 130 -8.46 0.00 -4.91
CA LYS A 130 -9.43 -0.90 -5.57
C LYS A 130 -10.24 -1.70 -4.57
N TYR A 131 -11.44 -2.09 -4.97
CA TYR A 131 -12.17 -3.11 -4.24
C TYR A 131 -11.54 -4.48 -4.42
N VAL A 132 -11.62 -5.27 -3.35
CA VAL A 132 -11.39 -6.71 -3.38
C VAL A 132 -12.76 -7.37 -3.31
N TYR A 133 -13.02 -8.31 -4.21
CA TYR A 133 -14.31 -8.96 -4.35
C TYR A 133 -14.26 -10.41 -3.87
N ASP A 134 -15.38 -10.91 -3.36
CA ASP A 134 -15.60 -12.34 -3.15
C ASP A 134 -15.95 -13.06 -4.47
N GLU A 135 -16.19 -14.38 -4.38
CA GLU A 135 -16.59 -15.21 -5.53
C GLU A 135 -17.92 -14.79 -6.18
N LYS A 136 -18.73 -13.99 -5.48
CA LYS A 136 -20.03 -13.47 -5.93
C LYS A 136 -19.94 -12.04 -6.44
N TRP A 137 -18.73 -11.51 -6.66
CA TRP A 137 -18.51 -10.12 -7.09
C TRP A 137 -19.04 -9.08 -6.11
N SER A 138 -19.13 -9.42 -4.82
CA SER A 138 -19.46 -8.46 -3.77
C SER A 138 -18.16 -7.90 -3.17
N PRO A 139 -18.03 -6.58 -3.01
CA PRO A 139 -16.83 -6.00 -2.39
C PRO A 139 -16.76 -6.44 -0.93
N ILE A 140 -15.58 -6.86 -0.47
CA ILE A 140 -15.32 -7.34 0.90
C ILE A 140 -14.19 -6.59 1.59
N ALA A 141 -13.34 -5.90 0.84
CA ALA A 141 -12.23 -5.12 1.35
C ALA A 141 -11.80 -4.05 0.33
N ILE A 142 -10.92 -3.16 0.76
CA ILE A 142 -10.28 -2.16 -0.09
C ILE A 142 -8.77 -2.34 0.00
N ASP A 143 -8.11 -2.54 -1.14
CA ASP A 143 -6.65 -2.49 -1.25
C ASP A 143 -6.22 -1.10 -1.68
N GLY A 144 -5.16 -0.58 -1.06
CA GLY A 144 -4.53 0.67 -1.45
C GLY A 144 -3.02 0.54 -1.57
N PHE A 145 -2.46 1.17 -2.61
CA PHE A 145 -1.04 1.39 -2.80
C PHE A 145 -0.77 2.89 -2.79
N LEU A 146 0.08 3.34 -1.88
CA LEU A 146 0.41 4.75 -1.70
C LEU A 146 1.88 4.93 -2.06
N ARG A 147 2.12 5.65 -3.14
CA ARG A 147 3.47 6.03 -3.56
C ARG A 147 3.80 7.40 -3.01
N ASP A 148 4.93 7.52 -2.32
CA ASP A 148 5.47 8.82 -1.97
C ASP A 148 5.90 9.55 -3.25
N MET A 149 5.38 10.76 -3.41
CA MET A 149 5.63 11.64 -4.55
C MET A 149 6.30 12.94 -4.12
N THR A 150 6.75 13.04 -2.87
CA THR A 150 7.27 14.29 -2.28
C THR A 150 8.47 14.83 -3.07
N ASP A 151 9.48 13.99 -3.32
CA ASP A 151 10.66 14.40 -4.10
C ASP A 151 10.27 14.84 -5.52
N GLN A 152 9.44 14.05 -6.19
CA GLN A 152 9.02 14.37 -7.55
C GLN A 152 8.24 15.68 -7.62
N HIS A 153 7.34 15.91 -6.66
CA HIS A 153 6.56 17.15 -6.60
C HIS A 153 7.45 18.38 -6.35
N LEU A 154 8.44 18.26 -5.46
CA LEU A 154 9.41 19.34 -5.20
C LEU A 154 10.27 19.65 -6.43
N PHE A 155 10.69 18.64 -7.18
CA PHE A 155 11.43 18.83 -8.43
C PHE A 155 10.58 19.51 -9.51
N GLU A 156 9.33 19.08 -9.67
CA GLU A 156 8.39 19.66 -10.64
C GLU A 156 8.08 21.13 -10.32
N GLU A 157 7.84 21.47 -9.05
CA GLU A 157 7.60 22.86 -8.63
C GLU A 157 8.85 23.73 -8.80
N ALA A 158 10.04 23.23 -8.43
CA ALA A 158 11.29 23.97 -8.64
C ALA A 158 11.57 24.25 -10.13
N LEU A 159 11.28 23.28 -10.99
CA LEU A 159 11.38 23.43 -12.44
C LEU A 159 10.37 24.48 -12.94
N ARG A 160 9.10 24.39 -12.52
CA ARG A 160 8.03 25.31 -12.91
C ARG A 160 8.33 26.76 -12.48
N GLU A 161 8.84 26.96 -11.28
CA GLU A 161 9.28 28.27 -10.82
C GLU A 161 10.44 28.80 -11.67
N SER A 162 11.43 27.95 -11.97
CA SER A 162 12.56 28.30 -12.82
C SER A 162 12.10 28.75 -14.21
N GLU A 163 11.23 27.97 -14.85
CA GLU A 163 10.64 28.33 -16.15
C GLU A 163 9.84 29.63 -16.09
N SER A 164 9.08 29.84 -15.03
CA SER A 164 8.29 31.07 -14.84
C SER A 164 9.21 32.30 -14.70
N ARG A 165 10.30 32.17 -13.92
CA ARG A 165 11.34 33.20 -13.82
C ARG A 165 12.00 33.46 -15.18
N TYR A 166 12.39 32.42 -15.91
CA TYR A 166 12.97 32.56 -17.26
C TYR A 166 12.02 33.27 -18.22
N LYS A 167 10.73 32.90 -18.25
CA LYS A 167 9.71 33.57 -19.08
C LYS A 167 9.57 35.05 -18.72
N MET A 168 9.54 35.38 -17.43
CA MET A 168 9.44 36.76 -16.96
C MET A 168 10.67 37.58 -17.37
N PHE A 169 11.88 37.06 -17.17
CA PHE A 169 13.11 37.73 -17.62
C PHE A 169 13.18 37.87 -19.15
N SER A 170 12.84 36.82 -19.89
CA SER A 170 12.81 36.86 -21.35
C SER A 170 11.87 37.94 -21.86
N ASN A 171 10.65 38.03 -21.32
CA ASN A 171 9.68 39.05 -21.73
C ASN A 171 10.19 40.47 -21.40
N LEU A 172 10.76 40.68 -20.22
CA LEU A 172 11.37 41.97 -19.85
C LEU A 172 12.56 42.34 -20.75
N THR A 173 13.40 41.37 -21.12
CA THR A 173 14.52 41.63 -22.04
C THR A 173 14.05 41.95 -23.46
N ILE A 174 12.99 41.31 -23.95
CA ILE A 174 12.39 41.61 -25.25
C ILE A 174 11.80 43.03 -25.24
N GLU A 175 11.07 43.41 -24.19
CA GLU A 175 10.55 44.78 -24.03
C GLU A 175 11.68 45.83 -23.93
N ALA A 176 12.76 45.54 -23.21
CA ALA A 176 13.91 46.43 -23.08
C ALA A 176 14.69 46.60 -24.40
N ILE A 177 14.85 45.53 -25.18
CA ILE A 177 15.49 45.56 -26.51
C ILE A 177 14.60 46.34 -27.51
N ILE A 178 13.28 46.17 -27.45
CA ILE A 178 12.33 46.91 -28.30
C ILE A 178 12.33 48.41 -27.94
N LEU A 179 12.39 48.76 -26.65
CA LEU A 179 12.47 50.16 -26.20
C LEU A 179 13.80 50.83 -26.61
N HIS A 180 14.93 50.10 -26.55
CA HIS A 180 16.22 50.63 -27.00
C HIS A 180 16.23 50.94 -28.51
N ASN A 181 15.57 50.12 -29.33
CA ASN A 181 15.48 50.36 -30.78
C ASN A 181 14.50 51.48 -31.18
N ASN A 182 13.55 51.83 -30.30
CA ASN A 182 12.63 52.97 -30.49
C ASN A 182 13.12 54.26 -29.80
N GLY A 183 14.25 54.20 -29.09
CA GLY A 183 14.95 55.35 -28.53
C GLY A 183 15.66 56.13 -29.64
N ILE A 184 15.03 57.22 -30.05
CA ILE A 184 15.53 58.21 -31.01
C ILE A 184 16.94 58.67 -30.59
N TYR A 185 17.97 58.32 -31.38
CA TYR A 185 19.21 59.09 -31.43
C TYR A 185 18.89 60.43 -32.12
N GLN A 186 18.58 61.46 -31.35
CA GLN A 186 18.67 62.84 -31.81
C GLN A 186 20.04 63.38 -31.37
N MET A 187 20.93 63.55 -32.36
CA MET A 187 22.05 64.49 -32.30
C MET A 187 21.54 65.92 -32.41
#